data_AF-A0A2H9LGH0-F1
#
_entry.id   AF-A0A2H9LGH0-F1
#
_cell.length_a   1.000
_cell.length_b   1.000
_cell.length_c   1.000
_cell.angle_alpha   90.00
_cell.angle_beta   90.00
_cell.angle_gamma   90.00
#
_symmetry.space_group_name_H-M   'P 1'
#
loop_
_entity.id
_entity.type
_entity.pdbx_description
1 polymer ?
#
loop_
_entity_poly.entity_id
_entity_poly.type
_entity_poly.pdbx_seq_one_letter_code
_entity_poly.pdbx_strand_id
1 'polypeptide(L)'
;MSSAESIIKIEQYRSAFISIYQAMFHTAKALLYSKGYKEHSHFCLVIALIHLYANEKRLLMHINLLEMYRKDREKAVYDGKDISEKECNSAFIDANSFLKDTKDYLKK
;
A
#
# COMPACT_ATOMS: atom_id res chain seq x y z
N MET A 1 2.47 -6.77 -8.05
CA MET A 1 3.48 -7.48 -7.24
C MET A 1 4.60 -8.04 -8.11
N SER A 2 4.33 -8.87 -9.12
CA SER A 2 5.35 -9.38 -10.06
C SER A 2 6.24 -8.29 -10.68
N SER A 3 5.66 -7.17 -11.14
CA SER A 3 6.45 -6.05 -11.68
C SER A 3 7.40 -5.43 -10.66
N ALA A 4 7.00 -5.33 -9.38
CA ALA A 4 7.86 -4.79 -8.33
C ALA A 4 9.05 -5.72 -8.05
N GLU A 5 8.82 -7.04 -8.02
CA GLU A 5 9.89 -8.04 -7.86
C GLU A 5 10.94 -7.94 -8.96
N SER A 6 10.51 -7.78 -10.23
CA SER A 6 11.42 -7.61 -11.36
C SER A 6 12.26 -6.34 -11.26
N ILE A 7 11.69 -5.24 -10.76
CA ILE A 7 12.38 -3.94 -10.65
C ILE A 7 13.41 -3.98 -9.49
N ILE A 8 13.08 -4.65 -8.38
CA ILE A 8 14.04 -4.86 -7.27
C ILE A 8 15.27 -5.63 -7.75
N LYS A 9 15.10 -6.66 -8.61
CA LYS A 9 16.20 -7.47 -9.15
C LYS A 9 17.20 -6.68 -10.00
N ILE A 10 16.81 -5.53 -10.52
CA ILE A 10 17.69 -4.63 -11.29
C ILE A 10 18.02 -3.35 -10.49
N GLU A 11 17.86 -3.40 -9.16
CA GLU A 11 18.26 -2.36 -8.18
C GLU A 11 17.62 -0.98 -8.40
N GLN A 12 16.49 -0.92 -9.09
CA GLN A 12 15.73 0.32 -9.30
C GLN A 12 14.75 0.57 -8.15
N TYR A 13 15.27 0.76 -6.94
CA TYR A 13 14.47 0.79 -5.70
C TYR A 13 13.40 1.88 -5.67
N ARG A 14 13.67 3.08 -6.21
CA ARG A 14 12.68 4.17 -6.30
C ARG A 14 11.48 3.77 -7.16
N SER A 15 11.73 3.21 -8.35
CA SER A 15 10.69 2.73 -9.26
C SER A 15 9.92 1.56 -8.66
N ALA A 16 10.63 0.63 -8.00
CA ALA A 16 10.03 -0.50 -7.32
C ALA A 16 9.09 -0.04 -6.20
N PHE A 17 9.54 0.89 -5.35
CA PHE A 17 8.76 1.45 -4.26
C PHE A 17 7.45 2.09 -4.73
N ILE A 18 7.50 2.86 -5.82
CA ILE A 18 6.28 3.45 -6.43
C ILE A 18 5.32 2.34 -6.90
N SER A 19 5.84 1.29 -7.55
CA SER A 19 5.04 0.15 -8.01
C SER A 19 4.43 -0.66 -6.85
N ILE A 20 5.18 -0.83 -5.76
CA ILE A 20 4.73 -1.47 -4.52
C ILE A 20 3.57 -0.68 -3.92
N TYR A 21 3.73 0.64 -3.78
CA TYR A 21 2.68 1.50 -3.26
C TYR A 21 1.39 1.41 -4.09
N GLN A 22 1.49 1.37 -5.43
CA GLN A 22 0.31 1.19 -6.29
C GLN A 22 -0.40 -0.14 -6.02
N ALA A 23 0.34 -1.23 -5.79
CA ALA A 23 -0.25 -2.50 -5.41
C ALA A 23 -0.98 -2.43 -4.04
N MET A 24 -0.40 -1.73 -3.05
CA MET A 24 -1.08 -1.48 -1.76
C MET A 24 -2.34 -0.64 -1.94
N PHE A 25 -2.29 0.38 -2.80
CA PHE A 25 -3.44 1.24 -3.11
C PHE A 25 -4.59 0.42 -3.74
N HIS A 26 -4.29 -0.45 -4.72
CA HIS A 26 -5.29 -1.34 -5.29
C HIS A 26 -5.85 -2.34 -4.27
N THR A 27 -5.02 -2.84 -3.36
CA THR A 27 -5.46 -3.71 -2.25
C THR A 27 -6.45 -2.97 -1.34
N ALA A 28 -6.13 -1.74 -0.95
CA ALA A 28 -6.99 -0.87 -0.16
C ALA A 28 -8.31 -0.53 -0.87
N LYS A 29 -8.27 -0.30 -2.20
CA LYS A 29 -9.49 -0.11 -2.99
C LYS A 29 -10.43 -1.32 -2.96
N ALA A 30 -9.88 -2.54 -2.97
CA ALA A 30 -10.71 -3.74 -2.88
C ALA A 30 -11.48 -3.79 -1.54
N LEU A 31 -10.84 -3.41 -0.43
CA LEU A 31 -11.51 -3.25 0.86
C LEU A 31 -12.60 -2.17 0.78
N LEU A 32 -12.30 -0.99 0.24
CA LEU A 32 -13.29 0.08 0.12
C LEU A 32 -14.51 -0.34 -0.72
N TYR A 33 -14.28 -0.98 -1.87
CA TYR A 33 -15.34 -1.51 -2.73
C TYR A 33 -16.16 -2.60 -2.05
N SER A 34 -15.56 -3.43 -1.19
CA SER A 34 -16.31 -4.44 -0.42
C SER A 34 -17.33 -3.82 0.55
N LYS A 35 -17.17 -2.53 0.88
CA LYS A 35 -18.11 -1.75 1.70
C LYS A 35 -19.06 -0.88 0.86
N GLY A 36 -19.02 -0.97 -0.47
CA GLY A 36 -19.88 -0.22 -1.37
C GLY A 36 -19.46 1.22 -1.65
N TYR A 37 -18.24 1.62 -1.25
CA TYR A 37 -17.73 2.98 -1.44
C TYR A 37 -16.69 3.04 -2.55
N LYS A 38 -16.51 4.22 -3.15
CA LYS A 38 -15.43 4.52 -4.10
C LYS A 38 -14.61 5.70 -3.60
N GLU A 39 -13.30 5.68 -3.83
CA GLU A 39 -12.42 6.75 -3.41
C GLU A 39 -12.43 7.93 -4.38
N HIS A 40 -12.30 9.15 -3.84
CA HIS A 40 -12.08 10.37 -4.60
C HIS A 40 -10.59 10.77 -4.67
N SER A 41 -9.79 10.38 -3.67
CA SER A 41 -8.36 10.66 -3.59
C SER A 41 -7.65 9.60 -2.74
N HIS A 42 -6.31 9.55 -2.81
CA HIS A 42 -5.50 8.68 -1.96
C HIS A 42 -5.71 8.94 -0.47
N PHE A 43 -5.83 10.22 -0.09
CA PHE A 43 -6.09 10.61 1.30
C PHE A 43 -7.50 10.17 1.75
N CYS A 44 -8.52 10.42 0.93
CA CYS A 44 -9.90 10.02 1.25
C CYS A 44 -10.04 8.50 1.40
N LEU A 45 -9.33 7.72 0.58
CA LEU A 45 -9.29 6.25 0.71
C LEU A 45 -8.80 5.82 2.10
N VAL A 46 -7.66 6.36 2.55
CA VAL A 46 -7.08 6.02 3.85
C VAL A 46 -8.03 6.38 4.99
N ILE A 47 -8.57 7.59 5.00
CA ILE A 47 -9.49 8.05 6.05
C ILE A 47 -10.74 7.17 6.11
N ALA A 48 -11.36 6.88 4.96
CA ALA A 48 -12.51 5.99 4.91
C ALA A 48 -12.20 4.60 5.47
N LEU A 49 -11.05 4.03 5.10
CA LEU A 49 -10.65 2.71 5.59
C LEU A 49 -10.36 2.69 7.10
N ILE A 50 -9.74 3.73 7.66
CA ILE A 50 -9.54 3.84 9.11
C ILE A 50 -10.88 3.76 9.85
N HIS A 51 -11.90 4.46 9.36
CA HIS A 51 -13.23 4.43 9.96
C HIS A 51 -13.95 3.08 9.74
N LEU A 52 -13.93 2.55 8.52
CA LEU A 52 -14.64 1.32 8.16
C LEU A 52 -14.05 0.06 8.82
N TYR A 53 -12.75 0.07 9.14
CA TYR A 53 -12.01 -1.08 9.66
C TYR A 53 -11.40 -0.81 11.04
N ALA A 54 -11.91 0.16 11.80
CA ALA A 54 -11.39 0.54 13.12
C ALA A 54 -11.32 -0.63 14.12
N ASN A 55 -12.25 -1.58 14.03
CA ASN A 55 -12.30 -2.76 14.89
C ASN A 55 -11.48 -3.95 14.36
N GLU A 56 -10.99 -3.87 13.11
CA GLU A 56 -10.21 -4.93 12.46
C GLU A 56 -8.72 -4.64 12.63
N LYS A 57 -8.18 -4.88 13.84
CA LYS A 57 -6.81 -4.50 14.23
C LYS A 57 -5.74 -4.83 13.20
N ARG A 58 -5.82 -6.01 12.58
CA ARG A 58 -4.86 -6.48 11.57
C ARG A 58 -4.93 -5.64 10.28
N LEU A 59 -6.13 -5.32 9.80
CA LEU A 59 -6.29 -4.45 8.64
C LEU A 59 -5.93 -3.00 8.98
N LEU A 60 -6.29 -2.52 10.17
CA LEU A 60 -5.96 -1.17 10.62
C LEU A 60 -4.44 -0.93 10.65
N MET A 61 -3.65 -1.93 11.06
CA MET A 61 -2.18 -1.88 10.98
C MET A 61 -1.70 -1.62 9.55
N HIS A 62 -2.22 -2.37 8.56
CA HIS A 62 -1.87 -2.19 7.15
C HIS A 62 -2.32 -0.85 6.59
N ILE A 63 -3.49 -0.35 7.00
CA ILE A 63 -4.02 0.94 6.58
C ILE A 63 -3.12 2.09 7.09
N ASN A 64 -2.62 1.99 8.32
CA ASN A 64 -1.68 2.96 8.86
C ASN A 64 -0.34 2.94 8.11
N LEU A 65 0.17 1.75 7.74
CA LEU A 65 1.37 1.62 6.91
C LEU A 65 1.15 2.22 5.51
N LEU A 66 -0.02 1.99 4.91
CA LEU A 66 -0.39 2.60 3.63
C LEU A 66 -0.33 4.14 3.69
N GLU A 67 -0.79 4.76 4.77
CA GLU A 67 -0.71 6.22 4.95
C GLU A 67 0.73 6.71 5.08
N MET A 68 1.58 5.97 5.79
CA MET A 68 3.01 6.28 5.86
C MET A 68 3.65 6.21 4.48
N TYR A 69 3.46 5.10 3.76
CA TYR A 69 4.01 4.91 2.42
C TYR A 69 3.42 5.87 1.38
N ARG A 70 2.20 6.38 1.57
CA ARG A 70 1.64 7.44 0.72
C ARG A 70 2.52 8.69 0.76
N LYS A 71 2.91 9.12 1.96
CA LYS A 71 3.77 10.31 2.15
C LYS A 71 5.17 10.08 1.59
N ASP A 72 5.74 8.90 1.79
CA ASP A 72 7.05 8.56 1.21
C ASP A 72 7.01 8.48 -0.31
N ARG A 73 5.94 7.92 -0.89
CA ARG A 73 5.73 7.88 -2.35
C ARG A 73 5.58 9.29 -2.93
N GLU A 74 4.92 10.19 -2.22
CA GLU A 74 4.79 11.60 -2.61
C GLU A 74 6.19 12.24 -2.74
N LYS A 75 7.02 12.11 -1.71
CA LYS A 75 8.42 12.59 -1.73
C LYS A 75 9.27 11.92 -2.81
N ALA A 76 9.12 10.60 -2.97
CA ALA A 76 9.84 9.85 -3.99
C ALA A 76 9.45 10.31 -5.40
N VAL A 77 8.22 10.75 -5.63
CA VAL A 77 7.77 11.16 -6.97
C VAL A 77 8.09 12.63 -7.24
N TYR A 78 7.78 13.53 -6.32
CA TYR A 78 7.87 14.97 -6.54
C TYR A 78 9.20 15.58 -6.11
N ASP A 79 9.75 15.11 -4.99
CA ASP A 79 10.95 15.70 -4.38
C ASP A 79 12.23 14.99 -4.81
N GLY A 80 12.11 13.94 -5.63
CA GLY A 80 13.25 13.14 -6.07
C GLY A 80 13.91 12.34 -4.94
N LYS A 81 13.22 12.12 -3.81
CA LYS A 81 13.75 11.33 -2.69
C LYS A 81 14.23 9.96 -3.18
N ASP A 82 15.49 9.64 -2.91
CA ASP A 82 16.03 8.30 -3.10
C ASP A 82 15.42 7.32 -2.11
N ILE A 83 15.20 6.10 -2.58
CA ILE A 83 14.69 5.01 -1.76
C ILE A 83 15.81 4.00 -1.58
N SER A 84 16.16 3.72 -0.33
CA SER A 84 17.13 2.67 -0.01
C SER A 84 16.55 1.29 -0.32
N GLU A 85 17.44 0.32 -0.57
CA GLU A 85 17.06 -1.09 -0.67
C GLU A 85 16.22 -1.54 0.53
N LYS A 86 16.63 -1.15 1.74
CA LYS A 86 15.93 -1.49 2.99
C LYS A 86 14.49 -0.95 3.00
N GLU A 87 14.30 0.33 2.68
CA GLU A 87 12.96 0.93 2.58
C GLU A 87 12.10 0.20 1.53
N CYS A 88 12.67 -0.10 0.37
CA CYS A 88 11.98 -0.82 -0.69
C CYS A 88 11.57 -2.24 -0.26
N ASN A 89 12.48 -2.98 0.37
CA ASN A 89 12.23 -4.35 0.83
C ASN A 89 11.20 -4.38 1.97
N SER A 90 11.26 -3.43 2.91
CA SER A 90 10.23 -3.29 3.95
C SER A 90 8.85 -3.04 3.34
N ALA A 91 8.73 -2.08 2.41
CA ALA A 91 7.47 -1.81 1.73
C ALA A 91 6.96 -3.03 0.95
N PHE A 92 7.86 -3.80 0.32
CA PHE A 92 7.51 -5.02 -0.41
C PHE A 92 6.91 -6.10 0.51
N ILE A 93 7.53 -6.33 1.67
CA ILE A 93 7.05 -7.30 2.67
C ILE A 93 5.68 -6.88 3.19
N ASP A 94 5.53 -5.60 3.56
CA ASP A 94 4.28 -5.06 4.09
C ASP A 94 3.15 -5.14 3.06
N ALA A 95 3.43 -4.83 1.79
CA ALA A 95 2.45 -4.90 0.72
C ALA A 95 1.96 -6.33 0.47
N ASN A 96 2.84 -7.33 0.54
CA ASN A 96 2.46 -8.74 0.43
C ASN A 96 1.62 -9.21 1.62
N SER A 97 2.00 -8.80 2.83
CA SER A 97 1.24 -9.07 4.04
C SER A 97 -0.16 -8.45 3.96
N PHE A 98 -0.27 -7.19 3.52
CA PHE A 98 -1.55 -6.51 3.35
C PHE A 98 -2.45 -7.20 2.31
N LEU A 99 -1.88 -7.59 1.16
CA LEU A 99 -2.61 -8.32 0.13
C LEU A 99 -3.14 -9.66 0.62
N LYS A 100 -2.31 -10.42 1.35
CA LYS A 100 -2.71 -11.70 1.94
C LYS A 100 -3.86 -11.52 2.92
N ASP A 101 -3.72 -10.58 3.86
CA ASP A 101 -4.70 -10.37 4.93
C ASP A 101 -6.03 -9.83 4.39
N THR A 102 -5.96 -8.99 3.36
CA THR A 102 -7.13 -8.51 2.62
C THR A 102 -7.86 -9.65 1.93
N LYS A 103 -7.13 -10.56 1.26
CA LYS A 103 -7.74 -11.75 0.63
C LYS A 103 -8.39 -12.65 1.67
N ASP A 104 -7.74 -12.88 2.80
CA ASP A 104 -8.28 -13.71 3.88
C ASP A 104 -9.52 -13.07 4.52
N TYR A 105 -9.55 -11.75 4.64
CA TYR A 105 -10.73 -11.02 5.12
C TYR A 105 -11.91 -11.09 4.14
N LEU A 106 -11.67 -10.88 2.85
CA LEU A 106 -12.73 -10.82 1.82
C LEU A 106 -13.30 -12.19 1.42
N LYS A 107 -12.67 -13.29 1.82
CA LYS A 107 -13.19 -14.65 1.65
C LYS A 107 -14.16 -15.08 2.75
N LYS A 108 -14.23 -14.33 3.85
CA LYS A 108 -15.22 -14.53 4.91
C LYS A 108 -16.58 -14.04 4.45
#